data_AF-A0A848T480-F1
#
_entry.id   AF-A0A848T480-F1
#
_cell.length_a   1.000
_cell.length_b   1.000
_cell.length_c   1.000
_cell.angle_alpha   90.00
_cell.angle_beta   90.00
_cell.angle_gamma   90.00
#
_symmetry.space_group_name_H-M   'P 1'
#
loop_
_entity.id
_entity.type
_entity.pdbx_description
1 polymer ?
#
loop_
_entity_poly.entity_id
_entity_poly.type
_entity_poly.pdbx_seq_one_letter_code
_entity_poly.pdbx_strand_id
1 'polypeptide(L)'
;MKKLLVLVVLLGVIQTADAQEKNIIKTNPIGLAFGNFNIAYERAVSDASSLQFGGNFFFKLFGTDVSGFGLNAAYRYYVTHNSRVNPEGFFVGPRLAFNTFTESSSDASVSTMGIGGLIGYQWVFDINLTLDLGAGPTYLFVVTDAGATETFDGFVPNLILAIGYNF
;
A
#
# COMPACT_ATOMS: atom_id res chain seq x y z
N MET A 1 -2.60 -0.88 -28.27
CA MET A 1 -1.36 -1.69 -28.38
C MET A 1 -0.08 -0.88 -28.21
N LYS A 2 0.12 0.25 -28.92
CA LYS A 2 1.34 1.08 -28.77
C LYS A 2 1.55 1.66 -27.36
N LYS A 3 0.47 1.99 -26.64
CA LYS A 3 0.52 2.47 -25.24
C LYS A 3 0.90 1.38 -24.22
N LEU A 4 0.67 0.09 -24.54
CA LEU A 4 1.04 -1.04 -23.67
C LEU A 4 2.54 -1.35 -23.77
N LEU A 5 3.12 -1.19 -24.97
CA LEU A 5 4.54 -1.34 -25.23
C LEU A 5 5.40 -0.28 -24.52
N VAL A 6 4.89 0.94 -24.37
CA VAL A 6 5.59 1.99 -23.60
C VAL A 6 5.64 1.66 -22.10
N LEU A 7 4.60 1.01 -21.55
CA LEU A 7 4.60 0.61 -20.14
C LEU A 7 5.60 -0.53 -19.86
N VAL A 8 5.72 -1.50 -20.78
CA VAL A 8 6.69 -2.61 -20.70
C VAL A 8 8.12 -2.12 -20.91
N VAL A 9 8.33 -1.12 -21.76
CA VAL A 9 9.65 -0.53 -22.00
C VAL A 9 10.08 0.39 -20.85
N LEU A 10 9.16 1.10 -20.18
CA LEU A 10 9.49 1.85 -18.95
C LEU A 10 9.88 0.93 -17.78
N LEU A 11 9.31 -0.28 -17.73
CA LEU A 11 9.68 -1.31 -16.74
C LEU A 11 11.03 -1.99 -17.04
N GLY A 12 11.57 -1.83 -18.25
CA GLY A 12 12.75 -2.56 -18.73
C GLY A 12 14.09 -1.82 -18.60
N VAL A 13 14.12 -0.57 -18.11
CA VAL A 13 15.36 0.24 -18.03
C VAL A 13 15.61 0.72 -16.60
N ILE A 14 15.81 -0.23 -15.68
CA ILE A 14 16.54 0.02 -14.43
C ILE A 14 17.48 -1.18 -14.24
N GLN A 15 18.55 -1.21 -15.01
CA GLN A 15 19.70 -2.05 -14.70
C GLN A 15 20.93 -1.16 -14.61
N THR A 16 21.24 -0.76 -13.39
CA THR A 16 22.57 -0.29 -13.01
C THR A 16 22.98 -1.03 -11.75
N ALA A 17 24.08 -1.76 -11.88
CA ALA A 17 24.66 -2.61 -10.86
C ALA A 17 25.15 -1.79 -9.65
N ASP A 18 24.52 -2.01 -8.51
CA ASP A 18 25.14 -2.30 -7.20
C ASP A 18 24.05 -2.97 -6.35
N ALA A 19 24.02 -4.31 -6.38
CA ALA A 19 22.93 -5.18 -5.96
C ALA A 19 22.81 -5.34 -4.44
N GLN A 20 22.53 -4.24 -3.74
CA GLN A 20 21.80 -4.30 -2.48
C GLN A 20 20.38 -3.87 -2.82
N GLU A 21 19.49 -4.83 -3.07
CA GLU A 21 18.10 -4.59 -3.50
C GLU A 21 17.34 -3.91 -2.36
N LYS A 22 17.44 -2.57 -2.36
CA LYS A 22 16.93 -1.71 -1.30
C LYS A 22 15.49 -1.31 -1.55
N ASN A 23 14.95 -1.56 -2.75
CA ASN A 23 13.70 -0.96 -3.18
C ASN A 23 12.73 -2.03 -3.66
N ILE A 24 11.45 -1.91 -3.26
CA ILE A 24 10.40 -2.80 -3.72
C ILE A 24 9.24 -1.97 -4.25
N ILE A 25 8.79 -2.26 -5.46
CA ILE A 25 7.50 -1.76 -5.94
C ILE A 25 6.47 -2.86 -5.77
N LYS A 26 5.31 -2.54 -5.21
CA LYS A 26 4.27 -3.48 -4.80
C LYS A 26 2.89 -3.10 -5.33
N THR A 27 2.04 -4.11 -5.50
CA THR A 27 0.62 -3.96 -5.81
C THR A 27 -0.20 -5.09 -5.18
N ASN A 28 -1.49 -4.86 -4.98
CA ASN A 28 -2.44 -5.84 -4.45
C ASN A 28 -3.39 -6.31 -5.56
N PRO A 29 -3.18 -7.51 -6.15
CA PRO A 29 -4.04 -8.02 -7.20
C PRO A 29 -5.47 -8.32 -6.73
N ILE A 30 -5.66 -8.68 -5.44
CA ILE A 30 -6.99 -8.87 -4.88
C ILE A 30 -7.70 -7.53 -4.74
N GLY A 31 -7.01 -6.50 -4.26
CA GLY A 31 -7.55 -5.14 -4.17
C GLY A 31 -8.11 -4.66 -5.52
N LEU A 32 -7.39 -4.93 -6.61
CA LEU A 32 -7.83 -4.58 -7.96
C LEU A 32 -9.15 -5.25 -8.33
N ALA A 33 -9.31 -6.54 -8.00
CA ALA A 33 -10.54 -7.29 -8.26
C ALA A 33 -11.75 -6.73 -7.48
N PHE A 34 -11.52 -6.07 -6.35
CA PHE A 34 -12.55 -5.50 -5.48
C PHE A 34 -12.71 -3.98 -5.62
N GLY A 35 -12.12 -3.35 -6.64
CA GLY A 35 -12.36 -1.93 -6.90
C GLY A 35 -11.27 -0.96 -6.49
N ASN A 36 -10.09 -1.45 -6.11
CA ASN A 36 -8.97 -0.62 -5.67
C ASN A 36 -7.69 -0.96 -6.45
N PHE A 37 -7.26 -0.07 -7.34
CA PHE A 37 -5.91 -0.13 -7.89
C PHE A 37 -4.93 0.53 -6.93
N ASN A 38 -3.90 -0.19 -6.49
CA ASN A 38 -2.88 0.36 -5.61
C ASN A 38 -1.46 0.09 -6.13
N ILE A 39 -0.57 1.03 -5.80
CA ILE A 39 0.87 0.87 -5.98
C ILE A 39 1.57 1.39 -4.73
N ALA A 40 2.60 0.68 -4.28
CA ALA A 40 3.45 1.13 -3.18
C ALA A 40 4.92 0.99 -3.54
N TYR A 41 5.71 1.95 -3.10
CA TYR A 41 7.17 1.93 -3.13
C TYR A 41 7.67 1.76 -1.70
N GLU A 42 8.54 0.79 -1.50
CA GLU A 42 9.20 0.53 -0.23
C GLU A 42 10.71 0.66 -0.41
N ARG A 43 11.37 1.25 0.58
CA ARG A 43 12.81 1.42 0.62
C ARG A 43 13.39 1.00 1.96
N ALA A 44 14.38 0.12 1.95
CA ALA A 44 15.22 -0.17 3.11
C ALA A 44 15.93 1.10 3.58
N VAL A 45 15.78 1.42 4.87
CA VAL A 45 16.47 2.54 5.53
C VAL A 45 17.55 2.06 6.50
N SER A 46 17.55 0.77 6.84
CA SER A 46 18.58 0.05 7.58
C SER A 46 18.44 -1.45 7.29
N ASP A 47 19.35 -2.28 7.81
CA ASP A 47 19.30 -3.74 7.68
C ASP A 47 18.04 -4.38 8.32
N ALA A 48 17.38 -3.68 9.24
CA ALA A 48 16.20 -4.17 9.95
C ALA A 48 14.98 -3.28 9.77
N SER A 49 15.00 -2.28 8.88
CA SER A 49 13.81 -1.43 8.69
C SER A 49 13.67 -0.80 7.32
N SER A 50 12.41 -0.53 6.95
CA SER A 50 12.03 0.10 5.69
C SER A 50 10.95 1.18 5.87
N LEU A 51 10.86 2.06 4.89
CA LEU A 51 9.76 3.00 4.72
C LEU A 51 8.98 2.65 3.46
N GLN A 52 7.67 2.58 3.57
CA GLN A 52 6.75 2.35 2.46
C GLN A 52 5.87 3.57 2.25
N PHE A 53 5.66 3.95 0.99
CA PHE A 53 4.71 4.96 0.56
C PHE A 53 3.85 4.38 -0.56
N GLY A 54 2.54 4.61 -0.53
CA GLY A 54 1.67 4.07 -1.57
C GLY A 54 0.50 4.96 -1.92
N GLY A 55 0.05 4.82 -3.16
CA GLY A 55 -1.15 5.44 -3.72
C GLY A 55 -2.22 4.38 -3.97
N ASN A 56 -3.49 4.80 -3.84
CA ASN A 56 -4.67 3.99 -4.11
C ASN A 56 -5.62 4.80 -4.99
N PHE A 57 -6.26 4.12 -5.93
CA PHE A 57 -7.36 4.64 -6.72
C PHE A 57 -8.54 3.69 -6.57
N PHE A 58 -9.61 4.19 -5.96
CA PHE A 58 -10.83 3.45 -5.69
C PHE A 58 -11.85 3.77 -6.77
N PHE A 59 -12.32 2.75 -7.47
CA PHE A 59 -13.41 2.86 -8.46
C PHE A 59 -14.67 2.10 -8.02
N LYS A 60 -14.55 1.23 -7.01
CA LYS A 60 -15.68 0.52 -6.41
C LYS A 60 -15.41 0.27 -4.92
N LEU A 61 -16.46 0.38 -4.11
CA LEU A 61 -16.41 0.12 -2.67
C LEU A 61 -17.68 -0.64 -2.25
N PHE A 62 -17.53 -1.87 -1.76
CA PHE A 62 -18.65 -2.74 -1.36
C PHE A 62 -19.78 -2.90 -2.40
N GLY A 63 -19.45 -2.81 -3.70
CA GLY A 63 -20.42 -2.91 -4.79
C GLY A 63 -20.92 -1.57 -5.34
N THR A 64 -20.67 -0.46 -4.63
CA THR A 64 -21.01 0.90 -5.07
C THR A 64 -19.88 1.49 -5.90
N ASP A 65 -20.21 2.09 -7.04
CA ASP A 65 -19.23 2.82 -7.86
C ASP A 65 -18.88 4.14 -7.17
N VAL A 66 -17.57 4.35 -6.98
CA VAL A 66 -17.01 5.52 -6.31
C VAL A 66 -15.86 6.07 -7.14
N SER A 67 -15.50 7.32 -6.95
CA SER A 67 -14.21 7.86 -7.37
C SER A 67 -13.45 8.26 -6.13
N GLY A 68 -12.38 7.53 -5.82
CA GLY A 68 -11.59 7.78 -4.63
C GLY A 68 -10.09 7.75 -4.89
N PHE A 69 -9.37 8.50 -4.07
CA PHE A 69 -7.91 8.52 -4.05
C PHE A 69 -7.42 8.34 -2.62
N GLY A 70 -6.31 7.63 -2.45
CA GLY A 70 -5.72 7.45 -1.14
C GLY A 70 -4.21 7.46 -1.16
N LEU A 71 -3.62 8.02 -0.11
CA LEU A 71 -2.19 7.95 0.18
C LEU A 71 -1.99 7.17 1.46
N ASN A 72 -0.90 6.42 1.54
CA ASN A 72 -0.49 5.75 2.76
C ASN A 72 1.02 5.75 2.91
N ALA A 73 1.45 5.73 4.17
CA ALA A 73 2.84 5.57 4.55
C ALA A 73 2.94 4.55 5.69
N ALA A 74 4.01 3.78 5.73
CA ALA A 74 4.29 2.86 6.83
C ALA A 74 5.79 2.82 7.12
N TYR A 75 6.13 2.76 8.41
CA TYR A 75 7.45 2.34 8.85
C TYR A 75 7.37 0.87 9.23
N ARG A 76 8.32 0.06 8.79
CA ARG A 76 8.35 -1.37 9.05
C ARG A 76 9.68 -1.74 9.70
N TYR A 77 9.63 -2.37 10.86
CA TYR A 77 10.76 -2.94 11.55
C TYR A 77 10.71 -4.46 11.44
N TYR A 78 11.76 -5.06 10.87
CA TYR A 78 11.87 -6.49 10.60
C TYR A 78 12.53 -7.21 11.78
N VAL A 79 11.73 -7.93 12.55
CA VAL A 79 12.18 -8.64 13.76
C VAL A 79 13.00 -9.88 13.39
N THR A 80 12.67 -10.53 12.28
CA THR A 80 13.37 -11.74 11.80
C THR A 80 14.24 -11.43 10.59
N HIS A 81 14.83 -10.23 10.53
CA HIS A 81 15.66 -9.85 9.40
C HIS A 81 16.81 -10.86 9.23
N ASN A 82 17.04 -11.32 8.00
CA ASN A 82 18.29 -11.97 7.67
C ASN A 82 19.31 -10.85 7.40
N SER A 83 20.62 -11.07 7.54
CA SER A 83 21.65 -10.00 7.41
C SER A 83 21.78 -9.39 6.01
N ARG A 84 20.78 -9.57 5.13
CA ARG A 84 20.69 -8.94 3.81
C ARG A 84 20.10 -7.55 3.97
N VAL A 85 20.39 -6.70 3.00
CA VAL A 85 19.88 -5.33 2.95
C VAL A 85 18.41 -5.28 2.49
N ASN A 86 17.90 -6.40 1.96
CA ASN A 86 16.55 -6.50 1.43
C ASN A 86 15.53 -6.51 2.59
N PRO A 87 14.44 -5.73 2.51
CA PRO A 87 13.36 -5.85 3.47
C PRO A 87 12.74 -7.26 3.37
N GLU A 88 13.02 -8.13 4.32
CA GLU A 88 12.55 -9.52 4.33
C GLU A 88 12.30 -9.99 5.76
N GLY A 89 11.23 -10.76 5.94
CA GLY A 89 10.89 -11.40 7.21
C GLY A 89 9.66 -10.81 7.88
N PHE A 90 9.48 -11.17 9.14
CA PHE A 90 8.41 -10.69 10.00
C PHE A 90 8.63 -9.23 10.34
N PHE A 91 7.64 -8.39 10.06
CA PHE A 91 7.68 -6.97 10.35
C PHE A 91 6.56 -6.54 11.29
N VAL A 92 6.84 -5.48 12.03
CA VAL A 92 5.86 -4.70 12.77
C VAL A 92 6.09 -3.21 12.52
N GLY A 93 5.05 -2.39 12.63
CA GLY A 93 5.26 -0.95 12.66
C GLY A 93 4.02 -0.10 12.42
N PRO A 94 4.16 1.22 12.57
CA PRO A 94 3.05 2.15 12.41
C PRO A 94 2.72 2.40 10.93
N ARG A 95 1.46 2.77 10.70
CA ARG A 95 0.91 3.17 9.41
C ARG A 95 0.11 4.45 9.56
N LEU A 96 0.20 5.28 8.52
CA LEU A 96 -0.68 6.41 8.27
C LEU A 96 -1.40 6.22 6.93
N ALA A 97 -2.63 6.69 6.85
CA ALA A 97 -3.36 6.75 5.59
C ALA A 97 -4.28 7.98 5.54
N PHE A 98 -4.49 8.47 4.33
CA PHE A 98 -5.49 9.47 4.00
C PHE A 98 -6.24 8.99 2.78
N ASN A 99 -7.57 9.00 2.80
CA ASN A 99 -8.37 8.63 1.64
C ASN A 99 -9.52 9.60 1.47
N THR A 100 -9.82 9.94 0.23
CA THR A 100 -11.03 10.66 -0.17
C THR A 100 -11.85 9.78 -1.08
N PHE A 101 -13.16 9.78 -0.89
CA PHE A 101 -14.13 9.07 -1.71
C PHE A 101 -15.24 10.03 -2.12
N THR A 102 -15.61 10.01 -3.39
CA THR A 102 -16.79 10.69 -3.91
C THR A 102 -17.72 9.64 -4.51
N GLU A 103 -18.97 9.62 -4.07
CA GLU A 103 -19.98 8.74 -4.64
C GLU A 103 -20.39 9.25 -6.03
N SER A 104 -20.33 8.37 -7.04
CA SER A 104 -20.53 8.78 -8.44
C SER A 104 -21.96 9.22 -8.79
N SER A 105 -22.96 8.88 -7.95
CA SER A 105 -24.38 9.19 -8.20
C SER A 105 -24.88 10.43 -7.46
N SER A 106 -24.26 10.81 -6.35
CA SER A 106 -24.75 11.89 -5.46
C SER A 106 -23.75 13.05 -5.33
N ASP A 107 -22.54 12.91 -5.89
CA ASP A 107 -21.38 13.78 -5.68
C ASP A 107 -21.00 14.00 -4.19
N ALA A 108 -21.58 13.21 -3.27
CA ALA A 108 -21.25 13.26 -1.86
C ALA A 108 -19.79 12.81 -1.66
N SER A 109 -19.02 13.61 -0.92
CA SER A 109 -17.61 13.33 -0.65
C SER A 109 -17.37 13.07 0.84
N VAL A 110 -16.44 12.15 1.12
CA VAL A 110 -15.95 11.87 2.46
C VAL A 110 -14.44 11.75 2.41
N SER A 111 -13.76 12.37 3.37
CA SER A 111 -12.33 12.18 3.58
C SER A 111 -12.08 11.49 4.92
N THR A 112 -11.03 10.69 4.97
CA THR A 112 -10.68 9.89 6.13
C THR A 112 -9.18 9.98 6.39
N MET A 113 -8.81 10.07 7.66
CA MET A 113 -7.43 9.91 8.14
C MET A 113 -7.36 8.63 8.97
N GLY A 114 -6.30 7.85 8.80
CA GLY A 114 -6.11 6.60 9.52
C GLY A 114 -4.74 6.55 10.17
N ILE A 115 -4.68 6.18 11.45
CA ILE A 115 -3.45 5.81 12.15
C ILE A 115 -3.58 4.39 12.67
N GLY A 116 -2.59 3.54 12.39
CA GLY A 116 -2.69 2.13 12.72
C GLY A 116 -1.34 1.48 13.00
N GLY A 117 -1.41 0.25 13.48
CA GLY A 117 -0.27 -0.65 13.58
C GLY A 117 -0.40 -1.76 12.56
N LEU A 118 0.73 -2.28 12.10
CA LEU A 118 0.82 -3.41 11.19
C LEU A 118 1.69 -4.49 11.82
N ILE A 119 1.31 -5.74 11.54
CA ILE A 119 2.10 -6.94 11.73
C ILE A 119 2.00 -7.76 10.45
N GLY A 120 3.10 -8.32 9.98
CA GLY A 120 3.09 -9.12 8.76
C GLY A 120 4.40 -9.84 8.52
N TYR A 121 4.46 -10.54 7.39
CA TYR A 121 5.64 -11.22 6.92
C TYR A 121 5.83 -10.94 5.43
N GLN A 122 7.07 -10.62 5.07
CA GLN A 122 7.47 -10.40 3.69
C GLN A 122 8.45 -11.48 3.24
N TRP A 123 8.06 -12.23 2.22
CA TRP A 123 8.96 -13.14 1.52
C TRP A 123 9.62 -12.41 0.35
N VAL A 124 10.91 -12.66 0.15
CA VAL A 124 11.67 -12.26 -1.03
C VAL A 124 12.17 -13.54 -1.69
N PHE A 125 11.83 -13.73 -2.96
CA PHE A 125 12.21 -14.90 -3.74
C PHE A 125 13.41 -14.57 -4.62
N ASP A 126 14.19 -15.59 -5.01
CA ASP A 126 15.42 -15.44 -5.80
C ASP A 126 15.21 -14.79 -7.18
N ILE A 127 13.97 -14.71 -7.66
CA ILE A 127 13.57 -14.06 -8.91
C ILE A 127 13.19 -12.58 -8.72
N ASN A 128 13.64 -11.94 -7.64
CA ASN A 128 13.30 -10.57 -7.27
C ASN A 128 11.80 -10.35 -7.00
N LEU A 129 10.99 -11.41 -6.94
CA LEU A 129 9.59 -11.32 -6.57
C LEU A 129 9.48 -11.22 -5.05
N THR A 130 8.49 -10.48 -4.57
CA THR A 130 8.13 -10.43 -3.16
C THR A 130 6.66 -10.77 -2.96
N LEU A 131 6.35 -11.37 -1.82
CA LEU A 131 5.00 -11.59 -1.34
C LEU A 131 4.91 -11.02 0.07
N ASP A 132 3.85 -10.26 0.33
CA ASP A 132 3.60 -9.60 1.60
C ASP A 132 2.24 -10.06 2.12
N LEU A 133 2.20 -10.57 3.36
CA LEU A 133 0.98 -10.91 4.07
C LEU A 133 0.99 -10.26 5.45
N GLY A 134 -0.09 -9.63 5.82
CA GLY A 134 -0.18 -8.98 7.13
C GLY A 134 -1.56 -8.46 7.46
N ALA A 135 -1.68 -7.92 8.67
CA ALA A 135 -2.88 -7.29 9.14
C ALA A 135 -2.58 -6.25 10.23
N GLY A 136 -3.59 -5.52 10.66
CA GLY A 136 -3.51 -4.76 11.90
C GLY A 136 -4.69 -3.80 12.08
N PRO A 137 -4.86 -3.25 13.29
CA PRO A 137 -5.90 -2.26 13.56
C PRO A 137 -5.50 -0.89 13.00
N THR A 138 -6.45 -0.18 12.42
CA THR A 138 -6.32 1.25 12.07
C THR A 138 -7.48 2.00 12.71
N TYR A 139 -7.17 3.02 13.52
CA TYR A 139 -8.18 3.97 13.97
C TYR A 139 -8.42 4.99 12.86
N LEU A 140 -9.67 5.12 12.43
CA LEU A 140 -10.10 5.98 11.34
C LEU A 140 -10.83 7.21 11.93
N PHE A 141 -10.42 8.39 11.46
CA PHE A 141 -11.05 9.67 11.70
C PHE A 141 -11.76 10.10 10.42
N VAL A 142 -13.04 10.44 10.52
CA VAL A 142 -13.82 11.00 9.41
C VAL A 142 -13.64 12.51 9.40
N VAL A 143 -13.14 13.03 8.28
CA VAL A 143 -12.82 14.43 8.05
C VAL A 143 -13.74 14.93 6.94
N THR A 144 -15.05 14.97 7.18
CA THR A 144 -16.02 15.48 6.21
C THR A 144 -16.25 16.98 6.39
N ASP A 145 -16.64 17.67 5.31
CA ASP A 145 -17.13 19.05 5.38
C ASP A 145 -18.47 19.14 6.15
N ALA A 146 -18.67 20.29 6.78
CA ALA A 146 -19.78 20.61 7.67
C ALA A 146 -21.16 20.30 7.04
N GLY A 147 -21.80 19.22 7.48
CA GLY A 147 -23.14 18.83 7.02
C GLY A 147 -23.52 17.37 7.29
N ALA A 148 -22.56 16.49 7.54
CA ALA A 148 -22.83 15.10 7.91
C ALA A 148 -23.40 15.01 9.35
N THR A 149 -24.59 14.41 9.49
CA THR A 149 -25.30 14.29 10.79
C THR A 149 -24.78 13.12 11.64
N GLU A 150 -24.07 12.17 11.02
CA GLU A 150 -23.47 11.00 11.66
C GLU A 150 -22.06 10.80 11.10
N THR A 151 -21.02 11.03 11.91
CA THR A 151 -19.63 10.70 11.57
C THR A 151 -19.17 9.55 12.45
N PHE A 152 -18.67 8.47 11.85
CA PHE A 152 -18.14 7.33 12.58
C PHE A 152 -16.62 7.36 12.63
N ASP A 153 -16.08 7.61 13.81
CA ASP A 153 -14.67 7.36 14.12
C ASP A 153 -14.55 6.02 14.82
N GLY A 154 -13.52 5.24 14.49
CA GLY A 154 -13.33 3.96 15.14
C GLY A 154 -12.25 3.07 14.56
N PHE A 155 -12.08 1.91 15.17
CA PHE A 155 -11.14 0.90 14.70
C PHE A 155 -11.70 0.11 13.52
N VAL A 156 -10.92 0.05 12.45
CA VAL A 156 -11.17 -0.81 11.29
C VAL A 156 -9.99 -1.78 11.10
N PRO A 157 -10.25 -3.01 10.62
CA PRO A 157 -9.18 -3.91 10.24
C PRO A 157 -8.48 -3.42 8.98
N ASN A 158 -7.17 -3.57 8.94
CA ASN A 158 -6.35 -3.40 7.75
C ASN A 158 -5.75 -4.76 7.40
N LEU A 159 -5.84 -5.17 6.13
CA LEU A 159 -5.29 -6.41 5.62
C LEU A 159 -4.27 -6.10 4.53
N ILE A 160 -3.14 -6.79 4.58
CA ILE A 160 -2.07 -6.68 3.60
C ILE A 160 -2.01 -8.01 2.85
N LEU A 161 -2.19 -7.91 1.54
CA LEU A 161 -1.74 -8.88 0.57
C LEU A 161 -1.13 -8.09 -0.58
N ALA A 162 0.15 -8.28 -0.85
CA ALA A 162 0.78 -7.64 -1.99
C ALA A 162 1.82 -8.54 -2.63
N ILE A 163 1.94 -8.41 -3.95
CA ILE A 163 3.10 -8.89 -4.70
C ILE A 163 3.97 -7.70 -5.05
N GLY A 164 5.27 -7.89 -5.15
CA GLY A 164 6.16 -6.82 -5.55
C GLY A 164 7.42 -7.29 -6.25
N TYR A 165 8.16 -6.34 -6.80
CA TYR A 165 9.44 -6.56 -7.46
C TYR A 165 10.53 -5.79 -6.73
N ASN A 166 11.59 -6.50 -6.33
CA ASN A 166 12.73 -6.01 -5.59
C ASN A 166 13.88 -5.62 -6.53
N PHE A 167 14.46 -4.43 -6.38
CA PHE A 167 15.49 -3.89 -7.29
C PHE A 167 16.46 -2.90 -6.62
#